data_AF-A0A1E5RZ90-F1
#
_entry.id   AF-A0A1E5RZ90-F1
#
_cell.length_a   1.000
_cell.length_b   1.000
_cell.length_c   1.000
_cell.angle_alpha   90.00
_cell.angle_beta   90.00
_cell.angle_gamma   90.00
#
_symmetry.space_group_name_H-M   'P 1'
#
loop_
_entity.id
_entity.type
_entity.pdbx_description
1 polymer ?
#
loop_
_entity_poly.entity_id
_entity_poly.type
_entity_poly.pdbx_seq_one_letter_code
_entity_poly.pdbx_strand_id
1 'polypeptide(L)'
;MSSRANSLENTLFQLKFTSKQLLKQAQKSLKEAKVNEKKLTKLLSQADSSDNAEIVKIYASNVVRKKNEHLQLLKLQSKIDGIISRLNTSLIMKNLNSNFYKITKNLDVALRTMNLEQITMIMEKFESQFEEIDTNVESFNSLTNSNVMMKQQDNDEVDNLISKLRDENGLKLPDVNNTEEVPISIDEPTTNKEDELEDKLAQRLKALRG
;
A
#
# COMPACT_ATOMS: atom_id res chain seq x y z
N MET A 1 21.32 -15.83 22.38
CA MET A 1 20.83 -15.32 21.07
C MET A 1 20.02 -14.02 21.12
N SER A 2 19.71 -13.44 22.30
CA SER A 2 18.86 -12.22 22.41
C SER A 2 19.53 -10.91 21.92
N SER A 3 20.86 -10.78 22.06
CA SER A 3 21.60 -9.54 21.72
C SER A 3 21.47 -9.07 20.25
N ARG A 4 21.36 -10.00 19.27
CA ARG A 4 21.21 -9.64 17.85
C ARG A 4 19.84 -9.07 17.49
N ALA A 5 18.78 -9.40 18.25
CA ALA A 5 17.45 -8.84 18.03
C ALA A 5 17.41 -7.35 18.38
N ASN A 6 17.94 -7.03 19.56
CA ASN A 6 18.08 -5.66 20.03
C ASN A 6 19.00 -4.84 19.11
N SER A 7 20.02 -5.46 18.52
CA SER A 7 20.88 -4.80 17.54
C SER A 7 20.12 -4.35 16.29
N LEU A 8 19.25 -5.21 15.74
CA LEU A 8 18.50 -4.90 14.51
C LEU A 8 17.42 -3.82 14.75
N GLU A 9 16.73 -3.91 15.88
CA GLU A 9 15.79 -2.88 16.35
C GLU A 9 16.47 -1.53 16.58
N ASN A 10 17.63 -1.53 17.22
CA ASN A 10 18.43 -0.32 17.42
C ASN A 10 18.89 0.29 16.09
N THR A 11 19.37 -0.53 15.15
CA THR A 11 19.76 -0.05 13.82
C THR A 11 18.55 0.51 13.06
N LEU A 12 17.39 -0.14 13.13
CA LEU A 12 16.14 0.35 12.54
C LEU A 12 15.72 1.69 13.14
N PHE A 13 15.82 1.85 14.46
CA PHE A 13 15.54 3.10 15.15
C PHE A 13 16.49 4.22 14.72
N GLN A 14 17.80 3.94 14.68
CA GLN A 14 18.82 4.88 14.22
C GLN A 14 18.55 5.30 12.77
N LEU A 15 18.25 4.36 11.87
CA LEU A 15 17.94 4.67 10.47
C LEU A 15 16.67 5.53 10.34
N LYS A 16 15.61 5.23 11.10
CA LYS A 16 14.39 6.06 11.14
C LYS A 16 14.69 7.48 11.62
N PHE A 17 15.53 7.60 12.64
CA PHE A 17 15.97 8.89 13.15
C PHE A 17 16.79 9.67 12.10
N THR A 18 17.77 9.02 11.48
CA THR A 18 18.59 9.61 10.42
C THR A 18 17.75 10.02 9.21
N SER A 19 16.76 9.21 8.79
CA SER A 19 15.83 9.57 7.71
C SER A 19 15.08 10.87 8.04
N LYS A 20 14.51 10.99 9.24
CA LYS A 20 13.86 12.24 9.70
C LYS A 20 14.82 13.41 9.77
N GLN A 21 16.06 13.20 10.23
CA GLN A 21 17.08 14.23 10.29
C GLN A 21 17.45 14.74 8.88
N LEU A 22 17.62 13.84 7.92
CA LEU A 22 17.89 14.18 6.52
C LEU A 22 16.71 14.94 5.89
N LEU A 23 15.47 14.53 6.15
CA LEU A 23 14.28 15.25 5.69
C LEU A 23 14.26 16.70 6.22
N LYS A 24 14.55 16.89 7.51
CA LYS A 24 14.62 18.21 8.14
C LYS A 24 15.74 19.06 7.54
N GLN A 25 16.91 18.48 7.29
CA GLN A 25 18.03 19.16 6.64
C GLN A 25 17.70 19.53 5.18
N ALA A 26 17.06 18.63 4.44
CA ALA A 26 16.60 18.88 3.07
C ALA A 26 15.62 20.06 3.03
N GLN A 27 14.64 20.11 3.93
CA GLN A 27 13.71 21.22 4.04
C GLN A 27 14.40 22.54 4.43
N LYS A 28 15.41 22.49 5.30
CA LYS A 28 16.22 23.67 5.65
C LYS A 28 16.97 24.20 4.43
N SER A 29 17.63 23.34 3.66
CA SER A 29 18.33 23.74 2.43
C SER A 29 17.37 24.38 1.40
N LEU A 30 16.15 23.86 1.28
CA LEU A 30 15.12 24.43 0.41
C LEU A 30 14.65 25.82 0.88
N LYS A 31 14.54 26.05 2.19
CA LYS A 31 14.24 27.38 2.75
C LYS A 31 15.37 28.36 2.47
N GLU A 32 16.63 27.96 2.66
CA GLU A 32 17.81 28.77 2.35
C GLU A 32 17.87 29.12 0.86
N ALA A 33 17.56 28.17 -0.03
CA ALA A 33 17.48 28.40 -1.47
C ALA A 33 16.44 29.47 -1.81
N LYS A 34 15.22 29.39 -1.24
CA LYS A 34 14.16 30.39 -1.44
C LYS A 34 14.54 31.79 -0.94
N VAL A 35 15.28 31.88 0.17
CA VAL A 35 15.77 33.17 0.68
C VAL A 35 16.78 33.78 -0.30
N ASN A 36 17.70 32.98 -0.82
CA ASN A 36 18.69 33.43 -1.81
C ASN A 36 18.05 33.78 -3.15
N GLU A 37 17.02 33.06 -3.56
CA GLU A 37 16.22 33.35 -4.76
C GLU A 37 15.52 34.71 -4.64
N LYS A 38 14.89 35.01 -3.49
CA LYS A 38 14.31 36.34 -3.21
C LYS A 38 15.34 37.46 -3.19
N LYS A 39 16.58 37.19 -2.77
CA LYS A 39 17.67 38.18 -2.81
C LYS A 39 18.17 38.38 -4.25
N LEU A 40 18.27 37.30 -5.01
CA LEU A 40 18.64 37.32 -6.42
C LEU A 40 17.65 38.13 -7.24
N THR A 41 16.34 37.92 -7.06
CA THR A 41 15.32 38.68 -7.81
C THR A 41 15.35 40.16 -7.49
N LYS A 42 15.57 40.54 -6.23
CA LYS A 42 15.74 41.95 -5.82
C LYS A 42 16.98 42.58 -6.45
N LEU A 43 18.12 41.88 -6.42
CA LEU A 43 19.35 42.35 -7.03
C LEU A 43 19.23 42.47 -8.55
N LEU A 44 18.52 41.54 -9.19
CA LEU A 44 18.25 41.59 -10.63
C LEU A 44 17.35 42.77 -11.01
N SER A 45 16.36 43.11 -10.17
CA SER A 45 15.51 44.29 -10.39
C SER A 45 16.21 45.63 -10.14
N GLN A 46 17.37 45.63 -9.50
CA GLN A 46 18.21 46.81 -9.24
C GLN A 46 19.43 46.87 -10.18
N ALA A 47 19.52 45.96 -11.15
CA ALA A 47 20.71 45.74 -11.96
C ALA A 47 20.68 46.57 -13.26
N ASP A 48 20.92 47.87 -13.15
CA ASP A 48 21.35 48.73 -14.27
C ASP A 48 22.88 49.02 -14.25
N SER A 49 23.61 48.58 -13.21
CA SER A 49 25.05 48.87 -13.04
C SER A 49 25.91 47.60 -13.07
N SER A 50 27.02 47.64 -13.81
CA SER A 50 27.98 46.54 -14.00
C SER A 50 28.54 45.95 -12.70
N ASP A 51 28.56 46.72 -11.61
CA ASP A 51 29.07 46.31 -10.30
C ASP A 51 28.22 45.20 -9.63
N ASN A 52 26.94 45.09 -9.98
CA ASN A 52 26.04 44.09 -9.39
C ASN A 52 26.13 42.71 -10.09
N ALA A 53 26.81 42.62 -11.24
CA ALA A 53 26.85 41.40 -12.05
C ALA A 53 27.55 40.23 -11.33
N GLU A 54 28.61 40.50 -10.58
CA GLU A 54 29.34 39.48 -9.83
C GLU A 54 28.54 38.96 -8.64
N ILE A 55 27.87 39.85 -7.91
CA ILE A 55 27.02 39.52 -6.77
C ILE A 55 25.84 38.64 -7.23
N VAL A 56 25.21 38.98 -8.36
CA VAL A 56 24.14 38.18 -8.98
C VAL A 56 24.62 36.77 -9.33
N LYS A 57 25.81 36.63 -9.93
CA LYS A 57 26.40 35.31 -10.23
C LYS A 57 26.64 34.47 -8.97
N ILE A 58 27.13 35.08 -7.88
CA ILE A 58 27.36 34.39 -6.60
C ILE A 58 26.03 33.90 -6.00
N TYR A 59 24.99 34.73 -5.98
CA TYR A 59 23.68 34.32 -5.47
C TYR A 59 23.02 33.26 -6.34
N ALA A 60 23.12 33.36 -7.67
CA ALA A 60 22.62 32.36 -8.59
C ALA A 60 23.30 30.99 -8.39
N SER A 61 24.63 30.97 -8.28
CA SER A 61 25.41 29.76 -7.98
C SER A 61 24.99 29.15 -6.63
N ASN A 62 24.80 29.98 -5.60
CA ASN A 62 24.34 29.52 -4.29
C ASN A 62 22.94 28.91 -4.31
N VAL A 63 22.01 29.47 -5.09
CA VAL A 63 20.65 28.91 -5.26
C VAL A 63 20.73 27.53 -5.92
N VAL A 64 21.48 27.40 -7.01
CA VAL A 64 21.65 26.11 -7.71
C VAL A 64 22.30 25.08 -6.81
N ARG A 65 23.36 25.45 -6.08
CA ARG A 65 24.04 24.57 -5.13
C ARG A 65 23.09 24.06 -4.05
N LYS A 66 22.32 24.95 -3.41
CA LYS A 66 21.38 24.58 -2.34
C LYS A 66 20.22 23.72 -2.85
N LYS A 67 19.71 23.99 -4.06
CA LYS A 67 18.68 23.17 -4.70
C LYS A 67 19.20 21.76 -5.04
N ASN A 68 20.44 21.65 -5.51
CA ASN A 68 21.08 20.36 -5.76
C ASN A 68 21.36 19.59 -4.46
N GLU A 69 21.82 20.28 -3.41
CA GLU A 69 21.99 19.70 -2.07
C GLU A 69 20.67 19.15 -1.53
N HIS A 70 19.57 19.90 -1.67
CA HIS A 70 18.23 19.44 -1.30
C HIS A 70 17.83 18.14 -2.04
N LEU A 71 18.02 18.09 -3.36
CA LEU A 71 17.71 16.90 -4.16
C LEU A 71 18.56 15.69 -3.75
N GLN A 72 19.85 15.89 -3.46
CA GLN A 72 20.73 14.80 -3.02
C GLN A 72 20.31 14.26 -1.64
N LEU A 73 20.01 15.15 -0.68
CA LEU A 73 19.52 14.76 0.64
C LEU A 73 18.19 14.00 0.56
N LEU A 74 17.27 14.46 -0.29
CA LEU A 74 15.98 13.80 -0.49
C LEU A 74 16.16 12.40 -1.11
N LYS A 75 17.03 12.26 -2.13
CA LYS A 75 17.37 10.96 -2.72
C LYS A 75 17.96 10.00 -1.68
N LEU A 76 18.86 10.47 -0.82
CA LEU A 76 19.45 9.66 0.24
C LEU A 76 18.39 9.24 1.28
N GLN A 77 17.51 10.16 1.66
CA GLN A 77 16.40 9.92 2.57
C GLN A 77 15.46 8.83 2.01
N SER A 78 15.04 8.92 0.74
CA SER A 78 14.18 7.91 0.11
C SER A 78 14.85 6.53 0.02
N LYS A 79 16.17 6.48 -0.23
CA LYS A 79 16.93 5.23 -0.20
C LYS A 79 16.91 4.60 1.20
N ILE A 80 17.09 5.40 2.25
CA ILE A 80 17.05 4.94 3.64
C ILE A 80 15.64 4.47 4.02
N ASP A 81 14.59 5.18 3.61
CA ASP A 81 13.20 4.75 3.85
C ASP A 81 12.88 3.41 3.19
N GLY A 82 13.38 3.18 1.97
CA GLY A 82 13.28 1.87 1.32
C GLY A 82 13.94 0.75 2.12
N ILE A 83 15.11 1.01 2.72
CA ILE A 83 15.80 0.05 3.59
C ILE A 83 15.02 -0.16 4.90
N ILE A 84 14.50 0.91 5.51
CA ILE A 84 13.67 0.85 6.72
C ILE A 84 12.44 -0.02 6.50
N SER A 85 11.75 0.13 5.36
CA SER A 85 10.57 -0.67 5.03
C SER A 85 10.91 -2.17 5.00
N ARG A 86 11.97 -2.55 4.28
CA ARG A 86 12.43 -3.95 4.22
C ARG A 86 12.87 -4.49 5.57
N LEU A 87 13.54 -3.67 6.40
CA LEU A 87 13.95 -4.05 7.75
C LEU A 87 12.76 -4.24 8.68
N ASN A 88 11.73 -3.38 8.62
CA ASN A 88 10.48 -3.56 9.37
C ASN A 88 9.82 -4.89 8.99
N THR A 89 9.68 -5.18 7.70
CA THR A 89 9.09 -6.45 7.24
C THR A 89 9.90 -7.64 7.73
N SER A 90 11.23 -7.58 7.64
CA SER A 90 12.13 -8.63 8.14
C SER A 90 11.99 -8.84 9.65
N LEU A 91 11.81 -7.77 10.41
CA LEU A 91 11.60 -7.82 11.85
C LEU A 91 10.24 -8.42 12.23
N ILE A 92 9.17 -8.00 11.55
CA ILE A 92 7.83 -8.58 11.72
C ILE A 92 7.88 -10.07 11.39
N MET A 93 8.51 -10.45 10.28
CA MET A 93 8.66 -11.85 9.87
C MET A 93 9.44 -12.67 10.90
N LYS A 94 10.49 -12.10 11.48
CA LYS A 94 11.25 -12.75 12.56
C LYS A 94 10.39 -12.97 13.81
N ASN A 95 9.60 -11.97 14.21
CA ASN A 95 8.69 -12.09 15.35
C ASN A 95 7.57 -13.10 15.07
N LEU A 96 7.01 -13.10 13.86
CA LEU A 96 6.04 -14.10 13.41
C LEU A 96 6.64 -15.51 13.42
N ASN A 97 7.86 -15.71 12.91
CA ASN A 97 8.53 -17.02 12.94
C ASN A 97 8.79 -17.51 14.37
N SER A 98 9.17 -16.61 15.29
CA SER A 98 9.32 -16.94 16.71
C SER A 98 7.99 -17.36 17.33
N ASN A 99 6.89 -16.67 16.99
CA ASN A 99 5.55 -17.03 17.45
C ASN A 99 5.07 -18.35 16.84
N PHE A 100 5.29 -18.58 15.54
CA PHE A 100 4.99 -19.86 14.90
C PHE A 100 5.75 -21.00 15.54
N TYR A 101 7.04 -20.82 15.84
CA TYR A 101 7.81 -21.83 16.57
C TYR A 101 7.19 -22.18 17.92
N LYS A 102 6.72 -21.19 18.68
CA LYS A 102 6.01 -21.42 19.95
C LYS A 102 4.67 -22.13 19.74
N ILE A 103 3.89 -21.72 18.74
CA ILE A 103 2.59 -22.33 18.42
C ILE A 103 2.78 -23.79 18.01
N THR A 104 3.70 -24.09 17.08
CA THR A 104 3.99 -25.47 16.66
C THR A 104 4.49 -26.33 17.82
N LYS A 105 5.31 -25.77 18.72
CA LYS A 105 5.73 -26.47 19.94
C LYS A 105 4.55 -26.75 20.87
N ASN A 106 3.66 -25.79 21.09
CA ASN A 106 2.46 -25.97 21.90
C ASN A 106 1.51 -26.98 21.27
N LEU A 107 1.40 -26.99 19.94
CA LEU A 107 0.61 -27.96 19.18
C LEU A 107 1.20 -29.37 19.30
N ASP A 108 2.54 -29.54 19.24
CA ASP A 108 3.20 -30.84 19.49
C ASP A 108 2.90 -31.35 20.91
N VAL A 109 2.91 -30.47 21.92
CA VAL A 109 2.49 -30.83 23.29
C VAL A 109 1.00 -31.19 23.33
N ALA A 110 0.12 -30.40 22.73
CA ALA A 110 -1.31 -30.69 22.69
C ALA A 110 -1.64 -32.02 21.99
N LEU A 111 -0.95 -32.34 20.88
CA LEU A 111 -1.08 -33.62 20.17
C LEU A 111 -0.57 -34.80 21.01
N ARG A 112 0.50 -34.63 21.80
CA ARG A 112 0.95 -35.65 22.75
C ARG A 112 0.01 -35.84 23.93
N THR A 113 -0.73 -34.79 24.28
CA THR A 113 -1.71 -34.78 25.38
C THR A 113 -3.13 -35.04 24.86
N MET A 114 -3.28 -35.53 23.61
CA MET A 114 -4.57 -35.90 23.02
C MET A 114 -5.16 -37.08 23.80
N ASN A 115 -5.67 -36.77 24.99
CA ASN A 115 -6.33 -37.68 25.88
C ASN A 115 -7.72 -37.89 25.30
N LEU A 116 -7.93 -39.06 24.67
CA LEU A 116 -9.21 -39.48 24.10
C LEU A 116 -10.38 -39.21 25.06
N GLU A 117 -10.16 -39.33 26.37
CA GLU A 117 -11.15 -39.11 27.42
C GLU A 117 -11.73 -37.69 27.44
N GLN A 118 -10.91 -36.65 27.21
CA GLN A 118 -11.41 -35.27 27.14
C GLN A 118 -12.14 -34.97 25.82
N ILE A 119 -11.76 -35.64 24.73
CA ILE A 119 -12.46 -35.52 23.44
C ILE A 119 -13.85 -36.17 23.54
N THR A 120 -13.96 -37.33 24.19
CA THR A 120 -15.25 -37.98 24.44
C THR A 120 -16.15 -37.11 25.32
N MET A 121 -15.63 -36.52 26.39
CA MET A 121 -16.41 -35.63 27.26
C MET A 121 -16.85 -34.33 26.54
N ILE A 122 -16.03 -33.78 25.65
CA ILE A 122 -16.40 -32.60 24.84
C ILE A 122 -17.45 -32.98 23.78
N MET A 123 -17.36 -34.17 23.19
CA MET A 123 -18.38 -34.65 22.24
C MET A 123 -19.74 -34.85 22.90
N GLU A 124 -19.81 -35.49 24.07
CA GLU A 124 -21.06 -35.64 24.83
C GLU A 124 -21.69 -34.27 25.18
N LYS A 125 -20.85 -33.29 25.54
CA LYS A 125 -21.31 -31.94 25.86
C LYS A 125 -21.71 -31.13 24.62
N PHE A 126 -21.08 -31.38 23.47
CA PHE A 126 -21.44 -30.78 22.18
C PHE A 126 -22.77 -31.34 21.68
N GLU A 127 -23.02 -32.63 21.81
CA GLU A 127 -24.29 -33.27 21.45
C GLU A 127 -25.45 -32.70 22.27
N SER A 128 -25.29 -32.57 23.58
CA SER A 128 -26.29 -31.92 24.46
C SER A 128 -26.54 -30.45 24.11
N GLN A 129 -25.51 -29.67 23.77
CA GLN A 129 -25.68 -28.26 23.39
C GLN A 129 -26.27 -28.08 21.98
N PHE A 130 -25.98 -29.02 21.08
CA PHE A 130 -26.55 -29.01 19.73
C PHE A 130 -28.04 -29.33 19.76
N GLU A 131 -28.46 -30.29 20.59
CA GLU A 131 -29.87 -30.59 20.84
C GLU A 131 -30.64 -29.39 21.44
N GLU A 132 -29.99 -28.61 22.32
CA GLU A 132 -30.55 -27.38 22.88
C GLU A 132 -30.64 -26.24 21.85
N ILE A 133 -29.71 -26.15 20.90
CA ILE A 133 -29.77 -25.16 19.83
C ILE A 133 -30.86 -25.52 18.81
N ASP A 134 -30.99 -26.78 18.41
CA ASP A 134 -32.03 -27.20 17.47
C ASP A 134 -33.44 -26.94 18.04
N THR A 135 -33.65 -27.24 19.32
CA THR A 135 -34.93 -26.93 20.00
C THR A 135 -35.19 -25.42 20.12
N ASN A 136 -34.14 -24.60 20.28
CA ASN A 136 -34.24 -23.14 20.31
C ASN A 136 -34.42 -22.49 18.92
N VAL A 137 -33.85 -23.07 17.86
CA VAL A 137 -34.01 -22.60 16.47
C VAL A 137 -35.42 -22.91 15.96
N GLU A 138 -35.98 -24.07 16.33
CA GLU A 138 -37.40 -24.38 16.07
C GLU A 138 -38.33 -23.38 16.76
N SER A 139 -38.01 -23.03 18.02
CA SER A 139 -38.72 -22.00 18.79
C SER A 139 -38.54 -20.58 18.21
N PHE A 140 -37.34 -20.25 17.71
CA PHE A 140 -37.03 -18.97 17.09
C PHE A 140 -37.67 -18.81 15.71
N ASN A 141 -37.73 -19.86 14.88
CA ASN A 141 -38.43 -19.83 13.59
C ASN A 141 -39.95 -19.65 13.78
N SER A 142 -40.52 -20.22 14.84
CA SER A 142 -41.91 -19.98 15.25
C SER A 142 -42.16 -18.49 15.57
N LEU A 143 -41.20 -17.82 16.24
CA LEU A 143 -41.31 -16.39 16.59
C LEU A 143 -40.94 -15.44 15.43
N THR A 144 -40.02 -15.80 14.54
CA THR A 144 -39.44 -14.89 13.54
C THR A 144 -40.28 -14.74 12.28
N ASN A 145 -41.15 -15.69 11.95
CA ASN A 145 -42.17 -15.51 10.90
C ASN A 145 -43.12 -14.31 11.17
N SER A 146 -43.05 -13.69 12.35
CA SER A 146 -43.80 -12.47 12.67
C SER A 146 -43.07 -11.14 12.40
N ASN A 147 -41.74 -11.10 12.17
CA ASN A 147 -40.95 -9.84 12.31
C ASN A 147 -39.93 -9.50 11.18
N VAL A 148 -39.91 -10.16 10.01
CA VAL A 148 -38.93 -9.88 8.93
C VAL A 148 -39.32 -8.68 8.06
N MET A 149 -39.17 -7.46 8.58
CA MET A 149 -39.33 -6.18 7.82
C MET A 149 -38.16 -5.19 8.00
N MET A 150 -36.96 -5.63 8.43
CA MET A 150 -35.88 -4.71 8.86
C MET A 150 -34.48 -4.91 8.25
N LYS A 151 -34.33 -5.59 7.10
CA LYS A 151 -32.99 -5.88 6.49
C LYS A 151 -32.67 -5.17 5.17
N GLN A 152 -33.44 -4.18 4.72
CA GLN A 152 -33.20 -3.51 3.43
C GLN A 152 -32.33 -2.23 3.50
N GLN A 153 -31.77 -1.85 4.65
CA GLN A 153 -31.16 -0.52 4.84
C GLN A 153 -29.65 -0.39 4.48
N ASP A 154 -28.91 -1.48 4.30
CA ASP A 154 -27.43 -1.42 4.18
C ASP A 154 -26.86 -1.05 2.80
N ASN A 155 -27.67 -1.06 1.71
CA ASN A 155 -27.12 -0.85 0.36
C ASN A 155 -26.98 0.64 -0.02
N ASP A 156 -27.86 1.52 0.47
CA ASP A 156 -27.86 2.95 0.06
C ASP A 156 -26.69 3.75 0.65
N GLU A 157 -26.09 3.28 1.75
CA GLU A 157 -24.99 3.98 2.42
C GLU A 157 -23.64 3.76 1.73
N VAL A 158 -23.47 2.61 1.07
CA VAL A 158 -22.25 2.25 0.32
C VAL A 158 -22.14 3.05 -0.98
N ASP A 159 -23.25 3.20 -1.73
CA ASP A 159 -23.26 3.95 -3.00
C ASP A 159 -22.97 5.45 -2.80
N ASN A 160 -23.41 6.03 -1.68
CA ASN A 160 -23.13 7.42 -1.34
C ASN A 160 -21.65 7.68 -1.02
N LEU A 161 -20.92 6.70 -0.49
CA LEU A 161 -19.49 6.82 -0.21
C LEU A 161 -18.65 6.82 -1.49
N ILE A 162 -19.02 5.99 -2.48
CA ILE A 162 -18.33 5.88 -3.78
C ILE A 162 -18.49 7.17 -4.58
N SER A 163 -19.66 7.82 -4.54
CA SER A 163 -19.88 9.10 -5.22
C SER A 163 -19.02 10.23 -4.64
N LYS A 164 -18.85 10.31 -3.31
CA LYS A 164 -18.04 11.35 -2.67
C LYS A 164 -16.55 11.25 -2.99
N LEU A 165 -16.00 10.03 -3.03
CA LEU A 165 -14.59 9.78 -3.36
C LEU A 165 -14.26 10.11 -4.83
N ARG A 166 -15.24 10.00 -5.73
CA ARG A 166 -15.12 10.31 -7.15
C ARG A 166 -15.01 11.82 -7.42
N ASP A 167 -15.80 12.63 -6.71
CA ASP A 167 -15.84 14.08 -6.92
C ASP A 167 -14.58 14.79 -6.36
N GLU A 168 -13.96 14.24 -5.32
CA GLU A 168 -12.79 14.83 -4.65
C GLU A 168 -11.48 14.69 -5.46
N ASN A 169 -11.39 13.74 -6.39
CA ASN A 169 -10.16 13.43 -7.15
C ASN A 169 -10.17 13.90 -8.63
N GLY A 170 -11.22 14.57 -9.11
CA GLY A 170 -11.19 15.35 -10.35
C GLY A 170 -10.75 14.64 -11.65
N LEU A 171 -10.87 13.31 -11.74
CA LEU A 171 -10.52 12.54 -12.94
C LEU A 171 -11.67 12.59 -13.97
N LYS A 172 -11.60 13.58 -14.87
CA LYS A 172 -12.31 13.54 -16.15
C LYS A 172 -11.60 12.54 -17.06
N LEU A 173 -12.34 11.54 -17.55
CA LEU A 173 -11.86 10.56 -18.53
C LEU A 173 -11.41 11.31 -19.81
N PRO A 174 -10.23 10.99 -20.40
CA PRO A 174 -9.92 11.41 -21.75
C PRO A 174 -10.84 10.67 -22.74
N ASP A 175 -11.50 11.43 -23.62
CA ASP A 175 -12.25 10.91 -24.76
C ASP A 175 -11.33 10.09 -25.67
N VAL A 176 -11.47 8.77 -25.65
CA VAL A 176 -10.84 7.86 -26.61
C VAL A 176 -11.72 7.85 -27.86
N ASN A 177 -11.49 8.79 -28.78
CA ASN A 177 -11.91 8.71 -30.18
C ASN A 177 -11.33 9.88 -31.01
N ASN A 178 -10.03 9.85 -31.32
CA ASN A 178 -9.53 10.28 -32.64
C ASN A 178 -8.03 9.99 -32.82
N THR A 179 -7.70 9.28 -33.92
CA THR A 179 -6.55 9.47 -34.86
C THR A 179 -5.13 9.71 -34.30
N GLU A 180 -4.04 9.20 -34.84
CA GLU A 180 -3.65 8.18 -35.83
C GLU A 180 -2.10 8.12 -35.70
N GLU A 181 -1.49 7.00 -36.08
CA GLU A 181 -0.08 6.84 -36.52
C GLU A 181 1.13 6.66 -35.54
N VAL A 182 1.43 5.36 -35.27
CA VAL A 182 2.70 4.57 -35.47
C VAL A 182 4.03 4.92 -34.72
N PRO A 183 5.01 3.98 -34.57
CA PRO A 183 5.17 2.93 -33.55
C PRO A 183 6.49 3.04 -32.74
N ILE A 184 6.73 2.13 -31.77
CA ILE A 184 7.92 1.23 -31.64
C ILE A 184 7.90 0.53 -30.25
N SER A 185 7.77 -0.80 -30.30
CA SER A 185 8.21 -1.93 -29.44
C SER A 185 8.68 -1.65 -28.00
N ILE A 186 8.32 -2.43 -26.96
CA ILE A 186 8.74 -3.82 -26.68
C ILE A 186 7.83 -4.48 -25.59
N ASP A 187 7.35 -5.69 -25.90
CA ASP A 187 6.90 -6.86 -25.10
C ASP A 187 6.24 -6.76 -23.70
N GLU A 188 4.96 -7.13 -23.68
CA GLU A 188 4.34 -8.01 -22.65
C GLU A 188 4.27 -9.45 -23.18
N PRO A 189 3.94 -10.44 -22.32
CA PRO A 189 2.86 -11.32 -22.74
C PRO A 189 1.79 -11.44 -21.66
N THR A 190 0.63 -10.83 -21.94
CA THR A 190 -0.66 -11.18 -21.36
C THR A 190 -1.40 -12.13 -22.32
N THR A 191 -1.76 -13.28 -21.77
CA THR A 191 -2.79 -14.23 -22.22
C THR A 191 -4.08 -13.49 -22.59
N ASN A 192 -4.50 -13.52 -23.86
CA ASN A 192 -5.87 -13.23 -24.37
C ASN A 192 -5.95 -13.34 -25.92
N LYS A 193 -5.31 -14.35 -26.54
CA LYS A 193 -5.35 -14.55 -28.01
C LYS A 193 -6.05 -15.84 -28.46
N GLU A 194 -6.47 -16.69 -27.52
CA GLU A 194 -7.06 -17.99 -27.87
C GLU A 194 -8.56 -17.87 -28.18
N ASP A 195 -9.32 -17.08 -27.42
CA ASP A 195 -10.78 -16.97 -27.60
C ASP A 195 -11.21 -16.35 -28.95
N GLU A 196 -10.50 -15.32 -29.45
CA GLU A 196 -10.83 -14.69 -30.74
C GLU A 196 -10.48 -15.56 -31.97
N LEU A 197 -9.57 -16.51 -31.83
CA LEU A 197 -9.18 -17.43 -32.90
C LEU A 197 -10.18 -18.59 -33.03
N GLU A 198 -10.73 -19.07 -31.91
CA GLU A 198 -11.74 -20.12 -31.90
C GLU A 198 -13.04 -19.69 -32.59
N ASP A 199 -13.50 -18.46 -32.35
CA ASP A 199 -14.71 -17.91 -32.99
C ASP A 199 -14.56 -17.77 -34.52
N LYS A 200 -13.38 -17.36 -35.00
CA LYS A 200 -13.09 -17.26 -36.45
C LYS A 200 -12.93 -18.63 -37.11
N LEU A 201 -12.38 -19.62 -36.41
CA LEU A 201 -12.26 -20.98 -36.91
C LEU A 201 -13.65 -21.65 -36.96
N ALA A 202 -14.50 -21.43 -35.95
CA ALA A 202 -15.88 -21.91 -35.90
C ALA A 202 -16.71 -21.37 -37.09
N GLN A 203 -16.54 -20.09 -37.44
CA GLN A 203 -17.18 -19.51 -38.62
C GLN A 203 -16.67 -20.11 -39.94
N ARG A 204 -15.36 -20.40 -40.06
CA ARG A 204 -14.80 -21.05 -41.27
C ARG A 204 -15.24 -22.51 -41.45
N LEU A 205 -15.34 -23.28 -40.37
CA LEU A 205 -15.82 -24.66 -40.42
C LEU A 205 -17.31 -24.74 -40.80
N LYS A 206 -18.12 -23.78 -40.36
CA LYS A 206 -19.53 -23.67 -40.75
C LYS A 206 -19.69 -23.39 -42.24
N ALA A 207 -18.82 -22.56 -42.83
CA ALA A 207 -18.84 -22.24 -44.25
C ALA A 207 -18.36 -23.38 -45.17
N LEU A 208 -17.64 -24.38 -44.64
CA LEU A 208 -17.18 -25.54 -45.42
C LEU A 208 -18.10 -26.76 -45.33
N ARG A 209 -19.12 -26.71 -44.46
CA ARG A 209 -20.07 -27.79 -44.20
C ARG A 209 -21.49 -27.50 -44.71
N GLY A 210 -21.67 -26.36 -45.38
CA GLY A 210 -22.90 -25.90 -46.02
C GLY A 210 -22.71 -25.71 -47.51
#